data_AF-A0A1S2PZU0-F1
#
_entry.id   AF-A0A1S2PZU0-F1
#
_cell.length_a   1.000
_cell.length_b   1.000
_cell.length_c   1.000
_cell.angle_alpha   90.00
_cell.angle_beta   90.00
_cell.angle_gamma   90.00
#
_symmetry.space_group_name_H-M   'P 1'
#
loop_
_entity.id
_entity.type
_entity.pdbx_description
1 polymer ?
#
loop_
_entity_poly.entity_id
_entity_poly.type
_entity_poly.pdbx_seq_one_letter_code
_entity_poly.pdbx_strand_id
1 'polypeptide(L)' 'MASDSVERFMAALDPEHRDTVGARPRQEQEQLAAAWERELEADDELDTLDELSPPAAEAEAARRVLEREAG' A
#
# COMPACT_ATOMS: atom_id res chain seq x y z
N MET A 1 -3.70 -13.36 7.34
CA MET A 1 -3.75 -12.89 5.95
C MET A 1 -4.21 -11.44 5.87
N ALA A 2 -5.47 -11.06 6.16
CA ALA A 2 -5.88 -9.64 6.12
C ALA A 2 -5.10 -8.71 7.09
N SER A 3 -4.73 -9.21 8.28
CA SER A 3 -3.90 -8.42 9.20
C SER A 3 -2.45 -8.29 8.72
N ASP A 4 -1.89 -9.32 8.08
CA ASP A 4 -0.54 -9.29 7.50
C ASP A 4 -0.45 -8.28 6.35
N SER A 5 -1.48 -8.20 5.50
CA SER A 5 -1.54 -7.24 4.39
C SER A 5 -1.61 -5.80 4.90
N VAL A 6 -2.42 -5.54 5.94
CA VAL A 6 -2.46 -4.21 6.58
C VAL A 6 -1.14 -3.86 7.24
N GLU A 7 -0.48 -4.79 7.92
CA GLU A 7 0.82 -4.56 8.55
C GLU A 7 1.92 -4.24 7.52
N ARG A 8 1.96 -4.98 6.39
CA ARG A 8 2.90 -4.65 5.29
C ARG A 8 2.57 -3.32 4.63
N PHE A 9 1.30 -3.07 4.30
CA PHE A 9 0.88 -1.81 3.72
C PHE A 9 1.29 -0.64 4.61
N MET A 10 0.99 -0.74 5.92
CA MET A 10 1.43 0.26 6.89
C MET A 10 2.95 0.39 6.90
N ALA A 11 3.71 -0.70 6.85
CA ALA A 11 5.17 -0.69 6.81
C ALA A 11 5.74 0.01 5.56
N ALA A 12 5.06 -0.10 4.42
CA ALA A 12 5.41 0.53 3.15
C ALA A 12 5.06 2.02 3.08
N LEU A 13 4.12 2.49 3.90
CA LEU A 13 3.74 3.90 3.97
C LEU A 13 4.81 4.79 4.61
N ASP A 14 4.91 6.01 4.07
CA ASP A 14 5.62 7.12 4.72
C ASP A 14 5.02 7.44 6.11
N PRO A 15 5.82 7.96 7.07
CA PRO A 15 5.37 8.19 8.43
C PRO A 15 4.11 9.07 8.56
N GLU A 16 3.98 10.10 7.73
CA GLU A 16 2.83 11.02 7.74
C GLU A 16 1.53 10.33 7.27
N HIS A 17 1.64 9.51 6.22
CA HIS A 17 0.52 8.73 5.71
C HIS A 17 0.15 7.58 6.63
N ARG A 18 1.14 6.94 7.27
CA ARG A 18 0.90 5.87 8.25
C ARG A 18 0.07 6.37 9.43
N ASP A 19 0.35 7.56 9.95
CA ASP A 19 -0.43 8.14 11.06
C ASP A 19 -1.89 8.41 10.63
N THR A 20 -2.05 8.98 9.43
CA THR A 20 -3.36 9.26 8.83
C THR A 20 -4.19 8.00 8.61
N VAL A 21 -3.61 6.96 8.00
CA VAL A 21 -4.27 5.67 7.75
C VAL A 21 -4.50 4.92 9.07
N GLY A 22 -3.54 4.97 9.99
CA GLY A 22 -3.64 4.36 11.31
C GLY A 22 -4.76 4.94 12.19
N ALA A 23 -5.11 6.20 11.97
CA ALA A 23 -6.23 6.86 12.65
C ALA A 23 -7.62 6.47 12.08
N ARG A 24 -7.68 5.86 10.89
CA ARG A 24 -8.94 5.43 10.26
C ARG A 24 -9.48 4.14 10.88
N PRO A 25 -10.79 3.85 10.74
CA PRO A 25 -11.37 2.58 11.15
C PRO A 25 -10.67 1.38 10.49
N ARG A 26 -10.60 0.25 11.19
CA ARG A 26 -9.93 -0.96 10.70
C ARG A 26 -10.40 -1.41 9.32
N GLN A 27 -11.71 -1.29 9.07
CA GLN A 27 -12.31 -1.65 7.78
C GLN A 27 -11.78 -0.78 6.61
N GLU A 28 -11.48 0.51 6.85
CA GLU A 28 -10.87 1.36 5.83
C GLU A 28 -9.41 1.00 5.60
N GLN A 29 -8.66 0.72 6.68
CA GLN A 29 -7.27 0.23 6.55
C GLN A 29 -7.20 -1.05 5.72
N GLU A 30 -8.12 -1.98 5.94
CA GLU A 30 -8.22 -3.23 5.19
C GLU A 30 -8.58 -3.00 3.71
N GLN A 31 -9.46 -2.04 3.41
CA GLN A 31 -9.78 -1.68 2.03
C GLN A 31 -8.59 -1.05 1.30
N LEU A 32 -7.86 -0.15 1.97
CA LEU A 32 -6.65 0.46 1.42
C LEU A 32 -5.55 -0.58 1.20
N ALA A 33 -5.33 -1.47 2.16
CA ALA A 33 -4.37 -2.56 2.03
C ALA A 33 -4.73 -3.52 0.89
N ALA A 34 -6.02 -3.85 0.72
CA ALA A 34 -6.47 -4.69 -0.39
C ALA A 34 -6.35 -3.98 -1.76
N ALA A 35 -6.53 -2.66 -1.82
CA ALA A 35 -6.28 -1.87 -3.03
C ALA A 35 -4.78 -1.85 -3.38
N TRP A 36 -3.93 -1.74 -2.37
CA TRP A 36 -2.47 -1.79 -2.50
C TRP A 36 -1.96 -3.13 -3.01
N GLU A 37 -2.44 -4.25 -2.46
CA GLU A 37 -2.08 -5.58 -2.98
C GLU A 37 -2.50 -5.74 -4.45
N ARG A 38 -3.68 -5.24 -4.82
CA ARG A 38 -4.11 -5.29 -6.23
C ARG A 38 -3.25 -4.44 -7.15
N GLU A 39 -2.78 -3.27 -6.71
CA GLU A 39 -1.86 -2.46 -7.52
C GLU A 39 -0.53 -3.18 -7.68
N LEU A 40 -0.02 -3.85 -6.64
CA LEU A 40 1.19 -4.67 -6.74
C LEU A 40 1.01 -5.84 -7.71
N GLU A 41 -0.16 -6.50 -7.73
CA GLU A 41 -0.41 -7.62 -8.63
C GLU A 41 -0.76 -7.21 -10.07
N ALA A 42 -1.26 -5.99 -10.29
CA ALA A 42 -1.81 -5.57 -11.59
C ALA A 42 -0.89 -4.66 -12.41
N ASP A 43 0.17 -4.12 -11.81
CA ASP A 43 1.02 -3.10 -12.42
C ASP A 43 2.35 -3.69 -12.90
N ASP A 44 2.48 -3.87 -14.21
CA ASP A 44 3.71 -4.37 -14.86
C ASP A 44 4.94 -3.46 -14.59
N GLU A 45 4.74 -2.17 -14.27
CA GLU A 45 5.84 -1.29 -13.87
C GLU A 45 6.30 -1.59 -12.43
N LEU A 46 5.37 -1.98 -11.55
CA LEU A 46 5.69 -2.46 -10.21
C LEU A 46 6.34 -3.84 -10.23
N ASP A 47 5.99 -4.72 -11.18
CA ASP A 47 6.69 -5.99 -11.37
C ASP A 47 8.18 -5.78 -11.66
N THR A 48 8.50 -4.79 -12.50
CA THR A 48 9.89 -4.44 -12.82
C THR A 48 10.63 -3.89 -11.58
N LEU A 49 9.93 -3.15 -10.72
CA LEU A 49 10.49 -2.63 -9.47
C LEU A 49 10.59 -3.71 -8.39
N ASP A 50 9.69 -4.68 -8.34
CA ASP A 50 9.71 -5.81 -7.41
C ASP A 50 10.92 -6.72 -7.70
N GLU A 51 11.23 -6.95 -8.98
CA GLU A 51 12.44 -7.69 -9.39
C GLU A 51 13.75 -7.00 -8.96
N LEU A 52 13.76 -5.66 -8.86
CA LEU A 52 14.93 -4.87 -8.47
C LEU A 52 15.01 -4.64 -6.95
N SER A 53 13.88 -4.33 -6.33
CA SER A 53 13.74 -4.03 -4.91
C SER A 53 12.27 -4.13 -4.52
N PRO A 54 11.84 -5.29 -3.96
CA PRO A 54 10.50 -5.48 -3.43
C PRO A 54 9.98 -4.34 -2.52
N PRO A 55 10.76 -3.82 -1.55
CA PRO A 55 10.25 -2.74 -0.69
C PRO A 55 10.05 -1.40 -1.43
N ALA A 56 10.69 -1.19 -2.59
CA ALA A 56 10.50 0.01 -3.38
C ALA A 56 9.20 -0.05 -4.19
N ALA A 57 8.88 -1.21 -4.77
CA ALA A 57 7.58 -1.45 -5.41
C ALA A 57 6.43 -1.31 -4.41
N GLU A 58 6.57 -1.92 -3.22
CA GLU A 58 5.62 -1.80 -2.11
C GLU A 58 5.35 -0.33 -1.73
N ALA A 59 6.39 0.50 -1.59
CA ALA A 59 6.24 1.91 -1.23
C ALA A 59 5.58 2.74 -2.35
N GLU A 60 5.95 2.51 -3.61
CA GLU A 60 5.37 3.20 -4.76
C GLU A 60 3.89 2.86 -4.95
N ALA A 61 3.54 1.58 -4.85
CA ALA A 61 2.14 1.14 -4.86
C ALA A 61 1.34 1.81 -3.75
N ALA A 62 1.91 1.94 -2.55
CA ALA A 62 1.23 2.53 -1.42
C ALA A 62 0.95 4.03 -1.63
N ARG A 63 1.86 4.76 -2.29
CA ARG A 63 1.64 6.16 -2.69
C ARG A 63 0.52 6.28 -3.72
N ARG A 64 0.53 5.44 -4.77
CA ARG A 64 -0.49 5.47 -5.83
C ARG A 64 -1.90 5.24 -5.30
N VAL A 65 -2.08 4.29 -4.38
CA VAL A 65 -3.37 4.04 -3.73
C VAL A 65 -3.87 5.28 -2.98
N LEU A 66 -2.99 5.96 -2.25
CA LEU A 66 -3.36 7.16 -1.50
C LEU A 66 -3.66 8.35 -2.41
N GLU A 67 -2.90 8.53 -3.49
CA GLU A 67 -3.18 9.56 -4.49
C GLU A 67 -4.54 9.33 -5.17
N ARG A 68 -4.91 8.06 -5.40
CA ARG A 68 -6.19 7.68 -6.01
C ARG A 68 -7.39 7.86 -5.07
N GLU A 69 -7.18 7.74 -3.76
CA GLU A 69 -8.19 8.00 -2.72
C GLU A 69 -8.37 9.49 -2.41
N ALA A 70 -7.34 10.31 -2.68
CA ALA A 70 -7.37 11.76 -2.43
C ALA A 70 -7.93 12.58 -3.62
N GLY A 71 -8.09 11.97 -4.80
CA GLY A 71 -8.65 12.58 -6.01
C GLY A 71 -10.14 12.33 -6.20
#